data_AF-A0A952NEC0-F1
#
_entry.id   AF-A0A952NEC0-F1
#
_cell.length_a   1.000
_cell.length_b   1.000
_cell.length_c   1.000
_cell.angle_alpha   90.00
_cell.angle_beta   90.00
_cell.angle_gamma   90.00
#
_symmetry.space_group_name_H-M   'P 1'
#
loop_
_entity.id
_entity.type
_entity.pdbx_description
1 polymer ?
#
loop_
_entity_poly.entity_id
_entity_poly.type
_entity_poly.pdbx_seq_one_letter_code
_entity_poly.pdbx_strand_id
1 'polypeptide(L)'
;MKHVLTVDSFYGKAAEMREVFESRFRDPRAGASDRFVWDFWFVPDQYRLVRTPAYHYFPARMYQAFHSSLVQWGRENLGCHDISPPWLSYYVDGCRQELHADVPHGPWAFVYSLTPKKIKFHGGETLILKPEVLNYWPGFSDAGDREHSSFVDRVKSPFNRLTVFDPRFPHGVTEVRGVEDPLEARLVVHGWFVEPRPYVVGPLSTRQVGQAMEEALGALGLLLPEWGAMHGTVSFRLEISPGGEVREFRWLTDTLMGLEDSARQRRQALAGMKKLFQSVKFPRAKSASRVTVPLLFK
;
A
#
# COMPACT_ATOMS: atom_id res chain seq x y z
N MET A 1 13.00 -7.99 2.69
CA MET A 1 11.60 -7.54 2.88
C MET A 1 11.40 -6.31 2.01
N LYS A 2 10.20 -6.10 1.44
CA LYS A 2 9.92 -4.88 0.67
C LYS A 2 8.74 -4.17 1.32
N HIS A 3 9.04 -3.29 2.27
CA HIS A 3 8.05 -2.53 3.05
C HIS A 3 7.50 -1.31 2.30
N VAL A 4 8.09 -0.95 1.15
CA VAL A 4 7.59 0.12 0.27
C VAL A 4 7.65 -0.27 -1.21
N LEU A 5 6.60 0.06 -1.93
CA LEU A 5 6.40 -0.15 -3.36
C LEU A 5 6.03 1.19 -4.00
N THR A 6 6.52 1.43 -5.21
CA THR A 6 6.09 2.57 -6.01
C THR A 6 5.73 2.12 -7.42
N VAL A 7 4.69 2.74 -7.99
CA VAL A 7 4.23 2.55 -9.36
C VAL A 7 4.04 3.93 -9.97
N ASP A 8 4.89 4.28 -10.92
CA ASP A 8 4.78 5.53 -11.66
C ASP A 8 3.79 5.41 -12.82
N SER A 9 3.25 6.54 -13.25
CA SER A 9 2.24 6.59 -14.33
C SER A 9 1.04 5.66 -14.08
N PHE A 10 0.62 5.55 -12.82
CA PHE A 10 -0.30 4.51 -12.36
C PHE A 10 -1.68 4.57 -13.04
N TYR A 11 -2.29 5.76 -13.12
CA TYR A 11 -3.66 5.92 -13.60
C TYR A 11 -3.72 6.76 -14.87
N GLY A 12 -4.35 6.24 -15.92
CA GLY A 12 -4.42 6.90 -17.24
C GLY A 12 -5.16 8.24 -17.24
N LYS A 13 -6.05 8.48 -16.28
CA LYS A 13 -6.86 9.73 -16.17
C LYS A 13 -6.42 10.63 -15.01
N ALA A 14 -5.17 10.51 -14.57
CA ALA A 14 -4.62 11.34 -13.50
C ALA A 14 -4.74 12.85 -13.78
N ALA A 15 -4.56 13.25 -15.04
CA ALA A 15 -4.66 14.65 -15.44
C ALA A 15 -6.09 15.20 -15.30
N GLU A 16 -7.10 14.41 -15.66
CA GLU A 16 -8.51 14.78 -15.50
C GLU A 16 -8.87 14.94 -14.01
N MET A 17 -8.38 14.05 -13.14
CA MET A 17 -8.58 14.18 -11.69
C MET A 17 -7.91 15.44 -11.15
N ARG A 18 -6.71 15.75 -11.62
CA ARG A 18 -5.99 16.96 -11.24
C ARG A 18 -6.73 18.23 -11.69
N GLU A 19 -7.26 18.26 -12.90
CA GLU A 19 -8.03 19.39 -13.43
C GLU A 19 -9.30 19.68 -12.60
N VAL A 20 -9.94 18.66 -12.01
CA VAL A 20 -11.05 18.88 -11.06
C VAL A 20 -10.61 19.72 -9.88
N PHE A 21 -9.41 19.45 -9.34
CA PHE A 21 -8.86 20.26 -8.27
C PHE A 21 -8.48 21.66 -8.76
N GLU A 22 -7.78 21.75 -9.88
CA GLU A 22 -7.30 23.04 -10.41
C GLU A 22 -8.44 23.98 -10.80
N SER A 23 -9.50 23.48 -11.44
CA SER A 23 -10.66 24.29 -11.83
C SER A 23 -11.39 24.90 -10.64
N ARG A 24 -11.48 24.18 -9.51
CA ARG A 24 -12.13 24.65 -8.28
C ARG A 24 -11.31 25.69 -7.51
N PHE A 25 -9.98 25.63 -7.63
CA PHE A 25 -9.07 26.58 -6.99
C PHE A 25 -8.59 27.70 -7.92
N ARG A 26 -8.95 27.67 -9.22
CA ARG A 26 -8.50 28.63 -10.25
C ARG A 26 -8.86 30.08 -9.94
N ASP A 27 -10.08 30.32 -9.49
CA ASP A 27 -10.53 31.65 -9.07
C ASP A 27 -10.66 31.71 -7.54
N PRO A 28 -9.69 32.32 -6.82
CA PRO A 28 -9.74 32.40 -5.37
C PRO A 28 -10.88 33.27 -4.85
N ARG A 29 -11.54 34.08 -5.70
CA ARG A 29 -12.66 34.95 -5.33
C ARG A 29 -14.03 34.31 -5.59
N ALA A 30 -14.09 33.19 -6.31
CA ALA A 30 -15.33 32.48 -6.57
C ALA A 30 -15.88 31.81 -5.29
N GLY A 31 -17.13 32.11 -4.91
CA GLY A 31 -17.79 31.57 -3.72
C GLY A 31 -18.45 30.20 -3.91
N ALA A 32 -17.88 29.31 -4.73
CA ALA A 32 -18.48 28.01 -5.01
C ALA A 32 -18.53 27.13 -3.75
N SER A 33 -19.66 26.46 -3.52
CA SER A 33 -19.91 25.70 -2.29
C SER A 33 -18.91 24.54 -2.07
N ASP A 34 -18.36 23.99 -3.15
CA ASP A 34 -17.36 22.91 -3.13
C ASP A 34 -15.97 23.36 -2.67
N ARG A 35 -15.76 24.66 -2.40
CA ARG A 35 -14.57 25.18 -1.73
C ARG A 35 -14.64 25.07 -0.21
N PHE A 36 -15.83 24.86 0.35
CA PHE A 36 -16.06 24.81 1.80
C PHE A 36 -16.13 23.38 2.36
N VAL A 37 -15.80 22.37 1.57
CA VAL A 37 -15.81 20.95 1.99
C VAL A 37 -14.48 20.47 2.57
N TRP A 38 -13.55 21.40 2.79
CA TRP A 38 -12.20 21.11 3.26
C TRP A 38 -12.05 21.37 4.76
N ASP A 39 -11.56 20.37 5.48
CA ASP A 39 -11.23 20.39 6.90
C ASP A 39 -9.74 20.71 7.07
N PHE A 40 -9.43 21.84 7.73
CA PHE A 40 -8.07 22.10 8.21
C PHE A 40 -7.85 21.28 9.48
N TRP A 41 -7.20 20.14 9.30
CA TRP A 41 -6.99 19.19 10.38
C TRP A 41 -5.63 19.46 11.05
N PHE A 42 -5.71 20.13 12.20
CA PHE A 42 -4.58 20.38 13.07
C PHE A 42 -4.74 19.64 14.39
N VAL A 43 -3.81 18.74 14.66
CA VAL A 43 -3.68 18.03 15.93
C VAL A 43 -2.21 18.19 16.36
N PRO A 44 -1.93 18.86 17.49
CA PRO A 44 -0.57 18.98 18.01
C PRO A 44 0.16 17.64 18.04
N ASP A 45 1.43 17.65 17.62
CA ASP A 45 2.31 16.49 17.55
C ASP A 45 1.82 15.32 16.67
N GLN A 46 0.84 15.54 15.79
CA GLN A 46 0.36 14.51 14.87
C GLN A 46 0.19 15.03 13.45
N TYR A 47 -0.69 16.00 13.23
CA TYR A 47 -1.14 16.34 11.88
C TYR A 47 -1.29 17.85 11.72
N ARG A 48 -0.85 18.35 10.56
CA ARG A 48 -1.18 19.67 10.04
C ARG A 48 -1.39 19.57 8.54
N LEU A 49 -2.63 19.47 8.09
CA LEU A 49 -2.98 19.40 6.66
C LEU A 49 -4.41 19.83 6.39
N VAL A 50 -4.74 19.98 5.11
CA VAL A 50 -6.12 20.18 4.67
C VAL A 50 -6.64 18.90 4.01
N ARG A 51 -7.85 18.45 4.35
CA ARG A 51 -8.42 17.20 3.81
C ARG A 51 -9.92 17.28 3.52
N THR A 52 -10.38 16.38 2.66
CA THR A 52 -11.79 16.10 2.38
C THR A 52 -11.94 14.64 1.98
N PRO A 53 -13.09 13.97 2.18
CA PRO A 53 -13.31 12.65 1.61
C PRO A 53 -13.24 12.70 0.08
N ALA A 54 -12.41 11.85 -0.54
CA ALA A 54 -12.16 11.92 -1.99
C ALA A 54 -13.41 11.56 -2.82
N TYR A 55 -14.25 10.65 -2.29
CA TYR A 55 -15.48 10.18 -2.95
C TYR A 55 -16.59 11.25 -3.00
N HIS A 56 -16.55 12.25 -2.12
CA HIS A 56 -17.42 13.43 -2.19
C HIS A 56 -16.84 14.52 -3.07
N TYR A 57 -15.52 14.56 -3.21
CA TYR A 57 -14.85 15.60 -3.97
C TYR A 57 -14.94 15.36 -5.48
N PHE A 58 -14.53 14.19 -5.97
CA PHE A 58 -14.50 13.92 -7.41
C PHE A 58 -15.89 13.59 -7.97
N PRO A 59 -16.17 13.92 -9.25
CA PRO A 59 -17.39 13.45 -9.91
C PRO A 59 -17.53 11.93 -9.80
N ALA A 60 -18.73 11.43 -9.48
CA ALA A 60 -18.96 10.03 -9.12
C ALA A 60 -18.37 9.03 -10.13
N ARG A 61 -18.57 9.25 -11.44
CA ARG A 61 -18.03 8.39 -12.50
C ARG A 61 -16.50 8.37 -12.53
N MET A 62 -15.86 9.52 -12.28
CA MET A 62 -14.41 9.66 -12.23
C MET A 62 -13.84 8.94 -11.00
N TYR A 63 -14.45 9.15 -9.83
CA TYR A 63 -14.07 8.45 -8.61
C TYR A 63 -14.18 6.93 -8.77
N GLN A 64 -15.32 6.44 -9.28
CA GLN A 64 -15.56 5.02 -9.51
C GLN A 64 -14.53 4.40 -10.45
N ALA A 65 -14.14 5.11 -11.51
CA ALA A 65 -13.11 4.63 -12.44
C ALA A 65 -11.73 4.55 -11.76
N PHE A 66 -11.33 5.57 -11.00
CA PHE A 66 -10.08 5.57 -10.24
C PHE A 66 -10.06 4.46 -9.18
N HIS A 67 -11.13 4.36 -8.39
CA HIS A 67 -11.34 3.32 -7.39
C HIS A 67 -11.21 1.93 -8.00
N SER A 68 -11.87 1.67 -9.13
CA SER A 68 -11.79 0.39 -9.83
C SER A 68 -10.37 0.06 -10.27
N SER A 69 -9.60 1.04 -10.78
CA SER A 69 -8.20 0.83 -11.13
C SER A 69 -7.33 0.51 -9.91
N LEU A 70 -7.54 1.22 -8.80
CA LEU A 70 -6.78 0.98 -7.56
C LEU A 70 -7.09 -0.40 -6.96
N VAL A 71 -8.38 -0.74 -6.85
CA VAL A 71 -8.82 -2.06 -6.38
C VAL A 71 -8.33 -3.17 -7.28
N GLN A 72 -8.40 -3.00 -8.60
CA GLN A 72 -7.91 -4.02 -9.54
C GLN A 72 -6.41 -4.26 -9.37
N TRP A 73 -5.62 -3.18 -9.22
CA TRP A 73 -4.20 -3.31 -8.93
C TRP A 73 -3.95 -3.99 -7.58
N GLY A 74 -4.72 -3.63 -6.55
CA GLY A 74 -4.66 -4.25 -5.22
C GLY A 74 -4.96 -5.76 -5.25
N ARG A 75 -5.96 -6.18 -6.02
CA ARG A 75 -6.31 -7.60 -6.22
C ARG A 75 -5.17 -8.37 -6.86
N GLU A 76 -4.59 -7.80 -7.91
CA GLU A 76 -3.54 -8.47 -8.68
C GLU A 76 -2.22 -8.57 -7.93
N ASN A 77 -1.86 -7.55 -7.14
CA ASN A 77 -0.52 -7.42 -6.55
C ASN A 77 -0.49 -7.71 -5.05
N LEU A 78 -1.59 -7.47 -4.32
CA LEU A 78 -1.67 -7.58 -2.86
C LEU A 78 -2.72 -8.60 -2.38
N GLY A 79 -3.56 -9.13 -3.27
CA GLY A 79 -4.71 -9.94 -2.89
C GLY A 79 -5.76 -9.18 -2.07
N CYS A 80 -5.76 -7.85 -2.09
CA CYS A 80 -6.74 -7.03 -1.38
C CYS A 80 -7.90 -6.70 -2.32
N HIS A 81 -9.13 -6.94 -1.90
CA HIS A 81 -10.30 -6.86 -2.78
C HIS A 81 -11.02 -5.53 -2.78
N ASP A 82 -10.63 -4.63 -1.87
CA ASP A 82 -11.13 -3.27 -1.83
C ASP A 82 -10.10 -2.30 -1.21
N ILE A 83 -10.48 -1.03 -1.13
CA ILE A 83 -9.79 0.01 -0.37
C ILE A 83 -10.73 0.63 0.68
N SER A 84 -10.17 1.16 1.75
CA SER A 84 -10.93 2.01 2.69
C SER A 84 -11.46 3.26 1.97
N PRO A 85 -12.53 3.90 2.47
CA PRO A 85 -12.94 5.22 1.99
C PRO A 85 -11.75 6.20 2.04
N PRO A 86 -11.26 6.70 0.88
CA PRO A 86 -10.00 7.42 0.86
C PRO A 86 -10.19 8.91 1.13
N TRP A 87 -9.16 9.50 1.73
CA TRP A 87 -9.04 10.93 1.91
C TRP A 87 -8.33 11.56 0.72
N LEU A 88 -8.77 12.76 0.32
CA LEU A 88 -8.01 13.67 -0.52
C LEU A 88 -7.41 14.73 0.40
N SER A 89 -6.10 14.95 0.32
CA SER A 89 -5.40 15.91 1.16
C SER A 89 -4.45 16.77 0.35
N TYR A 90 -4.36 18.04 0.71
CA TYR A 90 -3.31 18.92 0.21
C TYR A 90 -2.49 19.55 1.33
N TYR A 91 -1.25 19.86 1.01
CA TYR A 91 -0.24 20.35 1.94
C TYR A 91 0.41 21.60 1.34
N VAL A 92 0.22 22.72 2.03
CA VAL A 92 0.88 24.01 1.78
C VAL A 92 1.96 24.24 2.85
N ASP A 93 2.56 25.43 2.88
CA ASP A 93 3.62 25.78 3.80
C ASP A 93 3.28 25.43 5.26
N GLY A 94 4.22 24.74 5.90
CA GLY A 94 4.12 24.27 7.27
C GLY A 94 3.23 23.03 7.49
N CYS A 95 2.55 22.53 6.45
CA CYS A 95 1.78 21.30 6.54
C CYS A 95 2.71 20.08 6.60
N ARG A 96 2.38 19.12 7.46
CA ARG A 96 3.16 17.91 7.74
C ARG A 96 2.32 16.84 8.42
N GLN A 97 2.87 15.65 8.55
CA GLN A 97 2.39 14.65 9.48
C GLN A 97 3.59 14.13 10.28
N GLU A 98 3.49 14.19 11.59
CA GLU A 98 4.47 13.61 12.49
C GLU A 98 4.45 12.08 12.39
N LEU A 99 5.48 11.43 12.93
CA LEU A 99 5.56 9.98 12.94
C LEU A 99 4.40 9.37 13.74
N HIS A 100 3.63 8.53 13.07
CA HIS A 100 2.54 7.74 13.64
C HIS A 100 2.58 6.33 13.04
N ALA A 101 1.90 5.39 13.68
CA ALA A 101 1.64 4.09 13.10
C ALA A 101 0.13 3.91 13.02
N ASP A 102 -0.37 3.44 11.89
CA ASP A 102 -1.77 3.11 11.78
C ASP A 102 -2.01 1.79 12.52
N VAL A 103 -2.86 1.82 13.56
CA VAL A 103 -3.41 0.58 14.12
C VAL A 103 -4.21 -0.07 13.00
N PRO A 104 -3.88 -1.31 12.55
CA PRO A 104 -3.98 -1.63 11.14
C PRO A 104 -5.43 -1.62 10.64
N HIS A 105 -5.78 -0.56 9.91
CA HIS A 105 -7.01 -0.45 9.13
C HIS A 105 -6.99 -1.39 7.91
N GLY A 106 -5.81 -1.83 7.48
CA GLY A 106 -5.59 -2.83 6.43
C GLY A 106 -4.13 -3.29 6.40
N PRO A 107 -3.81 -4.36 5.62
CA PRO A 107 -2.43 -4.87 5.49
C PRO A 107 -1.45 -3.93 4.77
N TRP A 108 -1.96 -2.97 3.99
CA TRP A 108 -1.15 -2.02 3.22
C TRP A 108 -1.78 -0.63 3.23
N ALA A 109 -1.01 0.40 3.52
CA ALA A 109 -1.40 1.79 3.28
C ALA A 109 -0.98 2.22 1.87
N PHE A 110 -1.65 3.21 1.32
CA PHE A 110 -1.29 3.81 0.04
C PHE A 110 -1.39 5.33 0.04
N VAL A 111 -0.56 5.94 -0.81
CA VAL A 111 -0.59 7.35 -1.17
C VAL A 111 -0.50 7.43 -2.70
N TYR A 112 -1.55 7.93 -3.33
CA TYR A 112 -1.59 8.23 -4.75
C TYR A 112 -1.46 9.73 -4.98
N SER A 113 -0.48 10.13 -5.80
CA SER A 113 -0.14 11.54 -5.97
C SER A 113 -0.78 12.20 -7.19
N LEU A 114 -1.43 13.33 -6.92
CA LEU A 114 -1.87 14.33 -7.88
C LEU A 114 -1.07 15.64 -7.70
N THR A 115 0.11 15.57 -7.08
CA THR A 115 1.03 16.71 -6.93
C THR A 115 1.38 17.29 -8.31
N PRO A 116 1.55 18.62 -8.47
CA PRO A 116 1.86 19.21 -9.76
C PRO A 116 3.12 18.60 -10.38
N LYS A 117 3.15 18.48 -11.72
CA LYS A 117 4.33 17.98 -12.44
C LYS A 117 5.59 18.81 -12.16
N LYS A 118 5.42 20.13 -11.99
CA LYS A 118 6.48 21.05 -11.59
C LYS A 118 6.30 21.40 -10.10
N ILE A 119 7.06 20.73 -9.25
CA ILE A 119 7.08 20.96 -7.81
C ILE A 119 7.81 22.27 -7.52
N LYS A 120 7.19 23.17 -6.75
CA LYS A 120 7.74 24.46 -6.31
C LYS A 120 8.04 24.53 -4.81
N PHE A 121 7.76 23.45 -4.08
CA PHE A 121 8.01 23.33 -2.65
C PHE A 121 9.14 22.36 -2.33
N HIS A 122 9.65 22.43 -1.11
CA HIS A 122 10.52 21.42 -0.51
C HIS A 122 9.74 20.57 0.48
N GLY A 123 10.24 19.35 0.76
CA GLY A 123 9.57 18.39 1.64
C GLY A 123 8.37 17.70 0.99
N GLY A 124 7.38 17.31 1.80
CA GLY A 124 6.20 16.58 1.33
C GLY A 124 6.47 15.14 0.90
N GLU A 125 7.61 14.56 1.26
CA GLU A 125 7.87 13.14 1.06
C GLU A 125 7.12 12.30 2.09
N THR A 126 6.64 11.12 1.69
CA THR A 126 6.22 10.11 2.65
C THR A 126 7.48 9.62 3.37
N LEU A 127 7.51 9.82 4.69
CA LEU A 127 8.60 9.44 5.58
C LEU A 127 8.24 8.10 6.24
N ILE A 128 9.13 7.11 6.22
CA ILE A 128 8.87 5.79 6.83
C ILE A 128 10.12 5.37 7.59
N LEU A 129 9.98 4.97 8.86
CA LEU A 129 11.08 4.41 9.64
C LEU A 129 11.52 3.08 9.02
N LYS A 130 12.83 2.92 8.86
CA LYS A 130 13.41 1.69 8.37
C LYS A 130 13.24 0.57 9.41
N PRO A 131 12.94 -0.66 9.00
CA PRO A 131 12.75 -1.79 9.91
C PRO A 131 13.93 -2.01 10.87
N GLU A 132 15.15 -1.78 10.39
CA GLU A 132 16.38 -1.95 11.16
C GLU A 132 16.53 -0.93 12.30
N VAL A 133 15.80 0.20 12.24
CA VAL A 133 15.79 1.20 13.32
C VAL A 133 14.99 0.74 14.51
N LEU A 134 13.91 -0.03 14.26
CA LEU A 134 13.08 -0.56 15.34
C LEU A 134 13.79 -1.66 16.14
N ASN A 135 14.83 -2.28 15.58
CA ASN A 135 15.72 -3.22 16.26
C ASN A 135 17.19 -2.85 16.01
N TYR A 136 17.60 -1.70 16.53
CA TYR A 136 18.84 -1.01 16.20
C TYR A 136 20.12 -1.74 16.63
N TRP A 137 20.15 -2.26 17.87
CA TRP A 137 21.39 -2.72 18.53
C TRP A 137 22.05 -3.95 17.90
N PRO A 138 21.30 -5.00 17.46
CA PRO A 138 21.93 -6.17 16.85
C PRO A 138 22.71 -5.85 15.56
N GLY A 139 22.33 -4.80 14.83
CA GLY A 139 23.03 -4.31 13.64
C GLY A 139 23.90 -3.08 13.91
N PHE A 140 24.18 -2.75 15.17
CA PHE A 140 25.02 -1.62 15.52
C PHE A 140 26.50 -1.88 15.20
N SER A 141 27.20 -0.86 14.72
CA SER A 141 28.63 -0.89 14.44
C SER A 141 29.22 0.49 14.68
N ASP A 142 30.33 0.55 15.42
CA ASP A 142 31.07 1.78 15.73
C ASP A 142 31.81 2.38 14.51
N ALA A 143 31.83 1.67 13.39
CA ALA A 143 32.59 2.05 12.20
C ALA A 143 31.78 2.83 11.14
N GLY A 144 30.48 3.06 11.37
CA GLY A 144 29.59 3.66 10.36
C GLY A 144 28.84 4.88 10.88
N ASP A 145 29.00 6.01 10.20
CA ASP A 145 28.20 7.22 10.44
C ASP A 145 26.71 6.92 10.20
N ARG A 146 25.85 7.40 11.11
CA ARG A 146 24.39 7.26 11.00
C ARG A 146 23.73 8.63 10.93
N GLU A 147 23.41 9.01 9.71
CA GLU A 147 22.68 10.23 9.40
C GLU A 147 21.19 9.96 9.21
N HIS A 148 20.38 11.01 9.07
CA HIS A 148 18.92 10.91 8.93
C HIS A 148 18.47 9.85 7.89
N SER A 149 19.09 9.78 6.71
CA SER A 149 18.76 8.80 5.66
C SER A 149 19.07 7.34 6.03
N SER A 150 19.91 7.11 7.04
CA SER A 150 20.17 5.78 7.58
C SER A 150 18.98 5.27 8.41
N PHE A 151 18.14 6.17 8.91
CA PHE A 151 17.00 5.82 9.77
C PHE A 151 15.66 5.73 9.03
N VAL A 152 15.51 6.47 7.94
CA VAL A 152 14.21 6.63 7.27
C VAL A 152 14.32 6.44 5.76
N ASP A 153 13.25 5.94 5.19
CA ASP A 153 12.96 6.09 3.77
C ASP A 153 12.15 7.36 3.53
N ARG A 154 12.55 8.13 2.51
CA ARG A 154 11.82 9.32 2.04
C ARG A 154 11.35 9.08 0.61
N VAL A 155 10.05 8.90 0.45
CA VAL A 155 9.44 8.61 -0.84
C VAL A 155 8.79 9.85 -1.41
N LYS A 156 9.40 10.39 -2.46
CA LYS A 156 8.84 11.51 -3.23
C LYS A 156 7.49 11.12 -3.81
N SER A 157 6.59 12.09 -3.86
CA SER A 157 5.23 11.98 -4.43
C SER A 157 5.12 12.79 -5.74
N PRO A 158 5.81 12.39 -6.83
CA PRO A 158 5.61 13.02 -8.14
C PRO A 158 4.23 12.69 -8.69
N PHE A 159 3.77 13.51 -9.64
CA PHE A 159 2.50 13.33 -10.32
C PHE A 159 2.30 11.89 -10.83
N ASN A 160 1.11 11.33 -10.55
CA ASN A 160 0.67 10.00 -10.99
C ASN A 160 1.50 8.82 -10.46
N ARG A 161 2.13 8.99 -9.29
CA ARG A 161 2.73 7.87 -8.54
C ARG A 161 1.75 7.29 -7.54
N LEU A 162 1.62 5.97 -7.52
CA LEU A 162 1.10 5.21 -6.40
C LEU A 162 2.26 4.73 -5.52
N THR A 163 2.26 5.11 -4.25
CA THR A 163 3.15 4.57 -3.22
C THR A 163 2.33 3.66 -2.32
N VAL A 164 2.81 2.44 -2.07
CA VAL A 164 2.16 1.45 -1.19
C VAL A 164 3.18 0.99 -0.18
N PHE A 165 2.81 0.95 1.09
CA PHE A 165 3.75 0.62 2.14
C PHE A 165 3.08 -0.11 3.31
N ASP A 166 3.92 -0.73 4.13
CA ASP A 166 3.50 -1.42 5.33
C ASP A 166 3.16 -0.43 6.45
N PRO A 167 1.87 -0.31 6.85
CA PRO A 167 1.41 0.71 7.79
C PRO A 167 1.88 0.49 9.22
N ARG A 168 2.46 -0.69 9.52
CA ARG A 168 2.96 -1.02 10.86
C ARG A 168 4.22 -0.26 11.22
N PHE A 169 5.01 0.15 10.23
CA PHE A 169 6.20 0.96 10.47
C PHE A 169 5.78 2.40 10.75
N PRO A 170 6.34 3.06 11.78
CA PRO A 170 6.09 4.47 12.01
C PRO A 170 6.40 5.30 10.76
N HIS A 171 5.47 6.14 10.36
CA HIS A 171 5.54 6.91 9.12
C HIS A 171 4.86 8.27 9.27
N GLY A 172 5.09 9.16 8.31
CA GLY A 172 4.55 10.50 8.30
C GLY A 172 4.77 11.20 6.97
N VAL A 173 4.67 12.52 6.97
CA VAL A 173 4.90 13.38 5.80
C VAL A 173 5.83 14.50 6.22
N THR A 174 6.99 14.61 5.57
CA THR A 174 7.93 15.71 5.83
C THR A 174 7.26 17.05 5.55
N GLU A 175 7.64 18.06 6.32
CA GLU A 175 7.03 19.39 6.23
C GLU A 175 7.17 19.99 4.83
N VAL A 176 6.04 20.40 4.25
CA VAL A 176 6.01 21.16 3.00
C VAL A 176 6.40 22.60 3.28
N ARG A 177 7.36 23.14 2.51
CA ARG A 177 7.82 24.52 2.64
C ARG A 177 7.88 25.24 1.29
N GLY A 178 7.49 26.51 1.27
CA GLY A 178 7.68 27.44 0.14
C GLY A 178 6.48 27.65 -0.78
N VAL A 179 5.30 27.10 -0.47
CA VAL A 179 4.08 27.31 -1.28
C VAL A 179 2.86 27.56 -0.38
N GLU A 180 2.11 28.62 -0.64
CA GLU A 180 0.82 28.89 0.03
C GLU A 180 -0.38 28.58 -0.87
N ASP A 181 -0.19 28.65 -2.19
CA ASP A 181 -1.23 28.39 -3.19
C ASP A 181 -1.58 26.89 -3.24
N PRO A 182 -2.85 26.49 -3.00
CA PRO A 182 -3.30 25.10 -3.16
C PRO A 182 -3.00 24.51 -4.54
N LEU A 183 -2.96 25.32 -5.60
CA LEU A 183 -2.60 24.88 -6.95
C LEU A 183 -1.14 24.40 -7.03
N GLU A 184 -0.27 24.86 -6.15
CA GLU A 184 1.15 24.48 -6.08
C GLU A 184 1.44 23.42 -5.01
N ALA A 185 0.44 23.12 -4.17
CA ALA A 185 0.53 22.20 -3.05
C ALA A 185 0.84 20.75 -3.45
N ARG A 186 1.40 19.99 -2.50
CA ARG A 186 1.36 18.52 -2.58
C ARG A 186 -0.10 18.09 -2.45
N LEU A 187 -0.61 17.35 -3.41
CA LEU A 187 -2.00 16.85 -3.45
C LEU A 187 -1.99 15.33 -3.57
N VAL A 188 -2.66 14.63 -2.64
CA VAL A 188 -2.65 13.17 -2.61
C VAL A 188 -4.00 12.58 -2.23
N VAL A 189 -4.31 11.42 -2.79
CA VAL A 189 -5.37 10.53 -2.33
C VAL A 189 -4.73 9.42 -1.48
N HIS A 190 -5.21 9.16 -0.29
CA HIS A 190 -4.62 8.17 0.62
C HIS A 190 -5.66 7.36 1.40
N GLY A 191 -5.26 6.17 1.84
CA GLY A 191 -6.09 5.21 2.55
C GLY A 191 -5.39 3.85 2.67
N TRP A 192 -6.15 2.79 2.89
CA TRP A 192 -5.64 1.43 3.05
C TRP A 192 -6.26 0.48 2.03
N PHE A 193 -5.48 -0.50 1.58
CA PHE A 193 -6.01 -1.69 0.94
C PHE A 193 -6.58 -2.62 2.00
N VAL A 194 -7.77 -3.17 1.75
CA VAL A 194 -8.53 -3.97 2.72
C VAL A 194 -9.09 -5.25 2.07
N GLU A 195 -9.77 -6.06 2.87
CA GLU A 195 -10.37 -7.34 2.45
C GLU A 195 -9.38 -8.29 1.75
N PRO A 196 -8.32 -8.73 2.44
CA PRO A 196 -7.39 -9.70 1.89
C PRO A 196 -8.11 -11.04 1.66
N ARG A 197 -8.19 -11.48 0.41
CA ARG A 197 -8.72 -12.79 0.01
C ARG A 197 -8.16 -13.22 -1.36
N PRO A 198 -8.16 -14.51 -1.70
CA PRO A 198 -7.67 -14.96 -3.00
C PRO A 198 -8.33 -14.23 -4.17
N TYR A 199 -7.54 -13.81 -5.16
CA TYR A 199 -8.02 -13.23 -6.40
C TYR A 199 -7.73 -14.17 -7.56
N VAL A 200 -8.76 -14.54 -8.32
CA VAL A 200 -8.70 -15.59 -9.35
C VAL A 200 -8.96 -14.98 -10.73
N VAL A 201 -8.09 -15.29 -11.69
CA VAL A 201 -8.23 -14.95 -13.10
C VAL A 201 -8.19 -16.24 -13.92
N GLY A 202 -9.19 -16.45 -14.78
CA GLY A 202 -9.29 -17.64 -15.61
C GLY A 202 -10.50 -18.52 -15.26
N PRO A 203 -10.53 -19.77 -15.77
CA PRO A 203 -11.71 -20.64 -15.67
C PRO A 203 -11.96 -21.28 -14.30
N LEU A 204 -10.98 -21.28 -13.37
CA LEU A 204 -11.23 -21.75 -12.01
C LEU A 204 -12.13 -20.77 -11.26
N SER A 205 -13.15 -21.30 -10.57
CA SER A 205 -13.98 -20.51 -9.68
C SER A 205 -13.31 -20.30 -8.31
N THR A 206 -13.70 -19.25 -7.60
CA THR A 206 -13.25 -18.98 -6.22
C THR A 206 -13.52 -20.18 -5.30
N ARG A 207 -14.64 -20.89 -5.49
CA ARG A 207 -14.98 -22.10 -4.72
C ARG A 207 -13.98 -23.23 -4.96
N GLN A 208 -13.64 -23.51 -6.21
CA GLN A 208 -12.66 -24.55 -6.56
C GLN A 208 -11.28 -24.22 -6.02
N VAL A 209 -10.88 -22.95 -6.08
CA VAL A 209 -9.62 -22.48 -5.48
C VAL A 209 -9.65 -22.66 -3.97
N GLY A 210 -10.74 -22.24 -3.30
CA GLY A 210 -10.88 -22.41 -1.85
C GLY A 210 -10.76 -23.87 -1.40
N GLN A 211 -11.45 -24.78 -2.08
CA GLN A 211 -11.40 -26.23 -1.78
C GLN A 211 -10.00 -26.81 -1.99
N ALA A 212 -9.32 -26.44 -3.09
CA ALA A 212 -7.96 -26.92 -3.34
C ALA A 212 -6.94 -26.37 -2.32
N MET A 213 -7.16 -25.17 -1.79
CA MET A 213 -6.28 -24.54 -0.81
C MET A 213 -6.51 -25.03 0.62
N GLU A 214 -7.64 -25.67 0.93
CA GLU A 214 -8.01 -26.06 2.29
C GLU A 214 -6.98 -27.00 2.93
N GLU A 215 -6.54 -28.04 2.21
CA GLU A 215 -5.51 -28.97 2.68
C GLU A 215 -4.16 -28.26 2.90
N ALA A 216 -3.79 -27.35 1.99
CA ALA A 216 -2.56 -26.58 2.12
C ALA A 216 -2.62 -25.64 3.33
N LEU A 217 -3.74 -24.97 3.57
CA LEU A 217 -3.92 -24.10 4.72
C LEU A 217 -3.93 -24.90 6.04
N GLY A 218 -4.50 -26.11 6.04
CA GLY A 218 -4.41 -27.04 7.18
C GLY A 218 -2.96 -27.43 7.49
N ALA A 219 -2.20 -27.84 6.47
CA ALA A 219 -0.78 -28.18 6.61
C ALA A 219 0.06 -26.96 7.01
N LEU A 220 -0.26 -25.76 6.52
CA LEU A 220 0.36 -24.51 6.95
C LEU A 220 0.17 -24.33 8.46
N GLY A 221 -1.04 -24.56 8.97
CA GLY A 221 -1.37 -24.47 10.40
C GLY A 221 -0.49 -25.36 11.29
N LEU A 222 -0.07 -26.54 10.79
CA LEU A 222 0.84 -27.44 11.50
C LEU A 222 2.31 -26.96 11.48
N LEU A 223 2.70 -26.20 10.46
CA LEU A 223 4.05 -25.64 10.34
C LEU A 223 4.24 -24.34 11.12
N LEU A 224 3.17 -23.58 11.38
CA LEU A 224 3.24 -22.29 12.08
C LEU A 224 3.96 -22.38 13.44
N PRO A 225 3.69 -23.37 14.32
CA PRO A 225 4.41 -23.49 15.60
C PRO A 225 5.92 -23.70 15.43
N GLU A 226 6.35 -24.40 14.37
CA GLU A 226 7.77 -24.64 14.10
C GLU A 226 8.51 -23.38 13.64
N TRP A 227 7.79 -22.39 13.12
CA TRP A 227 8.35 -21.12 12.65
C TRP A 227 8.38 -20.06 13.76
N GLY A 228 7.72 -20.33 14.89
CA GLY A 228 7.57 -19.39 16.00
C GLY A 228 6.67 -18.20 15.68
N ALA A 229 6.61 -17.23 16.59
CA ALA A 229 5.74 -16.07 16.45
C ALA A 229 6.18 -15.15 15.30
N MET A 230 5.24 -14.81 14.42
CA MET A 230 5.46 -13.97 13.25
C MET A 230 4.33 -12.98 13.07
N HIS A 231 4.63 -11.87 12.41
CA HIS A 231 3.65 -10.84 12.10
C HIS A 231 3.84 -10.32 10.68
N GLY A 232 2.75 -9.94 10.01
CA GLY A 232 2.78 -9.26 8.71
C GLY A 232 2.01 -9.95 7.62
N THR A 233 2.25 -9.53 6.38
CA THR A 233 1.49 -9.98 5.23
C THR A 233 2.43 -10.43 4.12
N VAL A 234 2.10 -11.54 3.50
CA VAL A 234 2.72 -11.94 2.22
C VAL A 234 1.64 -12.08 1.18
N SER A 235 1.99 -11.80 -0.07
CA SER A 235 1.18 -12.13 -1.23
C SER A 235 2.03 -12.82 -2.26
N PHE A 236 1.49 -13.91 -2.81
CA PHE A 236 2.14 -14.65 -3.89
C PHE A 236 1.13 -15.01 -4.97
N ARG A 237 1.67 -15.37 -6.12
CA ARG A 237 0.92 -15.75 -7.31
C ARG A 237 1.23 -17.18 -7.69
N LEU A 238 0.18 -17.92 -8.01
CA LEU A 238 0.23 -19.25 -8.58
C LEU A 238 -0.26 -19.16 -10.03
N GLU A 239 0.55 -19.63 -10.98
CA GLU A 239 0.11 -19.91 -12.34
C GLU A 239 -0.24 -21.39 -12.42
N ILE A 240 -1.50 -21.69 -12.75
CA ILE A 240 -2.08 -23.04 -12.70
C ILE A 240 -2.37 -23.49 -14.12
N SER A 241 -1.81 -24.63 -14.50
CA SER A 241 -2.05 -25.24 -15.81
C SER A 241 -3.48 -25.77 -15.96
N PRO A 242 -3.98 -25.99 -17.20
CA PRO A 242 -5.29 -26.61 -17.41
C PRO A 242 -5.45 -27.99 -16.72
N GLY A 243 -4.35 -28.70 -16.52
CA GLY A 243 -4.32 -29.97 -15.80
C GLY A 243 -4.46 -29.87 -14.28
N GLY A 244 -4.48 -28.65 -13.72
CA GLY A 244 -4.61 -28.41 -12.28
C GLY A 244 -3.30 -28.27 -11.52
N GLU A 245 -2.15 -28.41 -12.19
CA GLU A 245 -0.84 -28.30 -11.54
C GLU A 245 -0.37 -26.85 -11.47
N VAL A 246 0.20 -26.45 -10.33
CA VAL A 246 0.94 -25.20 -10.18
C VAL A 246 2.23 -25.27 -11.02
N ARG A 247 2.34 -24.42 -12.03
CA ARG A 247 3.51 -24.32 -12.92
C ARG A 247 4.52 -23.30 -12.42
N GLU A 248 4.03 -22.20 -11.85
CA GLU A 248 4.86 -21.13 -11.34
C GLU A 248 4.36 -20.65 -9.98
N PHE A 249 5.31 -20.34 -9.10
CA PHE A 249 5.08 -19.64 -7.84
C PHE A 249 5.92 -18.37 -7.86
N ARG A 250 5.30 -17.22 -7.60
CA ARG A 250 5.97 -15.92 -7.57
C ARG A 250 5.54 -15.11 -6.35
N TRP A 251 6.51 -14.66 -5.55
CA TRP A 251 6.25 -13.65 -4.52
C TRP A 251 5.89 -12.31 -5.18
N LEU A 252 4.83 -11.69 -4.71
CA LEU A 252 4.38 -10.37 -5.14
C LEU A 252 4.79 -9.32 -4.12
N THR A 253 4.42 -9.53 -2.86
CA THR A 253 4.73 -8.65 -1.74
C THR A 253 5.04 -9.45 -0.47
N ASP A 254 5.85 -8.85 0.40
CA ASP A 254 6.34 -9.53 1.61
C ASP A 254 6.78 -8.50 2.66
N THR A 255 5.99 -8.46 3.74
CA THR A 255 6.25 -7.73 4.98
C THR A 255 6.42 -8.67 6.18
N LEU A 256 6.59 -9.98 5.94
CA LEU A 256 6.69 -10.94 7.03
C LEU A 256 7.90 -10.65 7.89
N MET A 257 7.71 -10.65 9.21
CA MET A 257 8.77 -10.55 10.20
C MET A 257 8.58 -11.59 11.30
N GLY A 258 9.67 -12.22 11.75
CA GLY A 258 9.66 -13.01 12.98
C GLY A 258 9.84 -12.10 14.20
N LEU A 259 9.23 -12.47 15.32
CA LEU A 259 9.25 -11.67 16.55
C LEU A 259 10.44 -12.01 17.48
N GLU A 260 11.14 -13.11 17.24
CA GLU A 260 12.25 -13.57 18.08
C GLU A 260 13.57 -13.61 17.30
N ASP A 261 13.60 -14.37 16.20
CA ASP A 261 14.74 -14.46 15.26
C ASP A 261 14.21 -14.16 13.85
N SER A 262 13.99 -12.87 13.59
CA SER A 262 13.32 -12.40 12.38
C SER A 262 13.93 -12.95 11.10
N ALA A 263 15.27 -13.04 11.02
CA ALA A 263 15.95 -13.53 9.83
C ALA A 263 15.73 -15.03 9.61
N ARG A 264 15.87 -15.85 10.67
CA ARG A 264 15.68 -17.31 10.59
C ARG A 264 14.22 -17.67 10.36
N GLN A 265 13.32 -17.16 11.20
CA GLN A 265 11.89 -17.45 11.15
C GLN A 265 11.30 -17.10 9.78
N ARG A 266 11.60 -15.89 9.28
CA ARG A 266 11.15 -15.46 7.95
C ARG A 266 11.67 -16.36 6.84
N ARG A 267 12.95 -16.75 6.87
CA ARG A 267 13.53 -17.63 5.84
C ARG A 267 12.84 -18.99 5.84
N GLN A 268 12.64 -19.58 7.02
CA GLN A 268 11.96 -20.87 7.18
C GLN A 268 10.51 -20.80 6.69
N ALA A 269 9.77 -19.76 7.09
CA ALA A 269 8.38 -19.56 6.69
C ALA A 269 8.23 -19.37 5.17
N LEU A 270 9.04 -18.51 4.53
CA LEU A 270 8.98 -18.31 3.09
C LEU A 270 9.34 -19.58 2.30
N ALA A 271 10.33 -20.34 2.75
CA ALA A 271 10.70 -21.60 2.12
C ALA A 271 9.59 -22.66 2.27
N GLY A 272 9.03 -22.79 3.48
CA GLY A 272 7.94 -23.72 3.79
C GLY A 272 6.68 -23.41 3.01
N MET A 273 6.23 -22.15 3.01
CA MET A 273 5.08 -21.70 2.22
C MET A 273 5.28 -21.96 0.72
N LYS A 274 6.45 -21.61 0.16
CA LYS A 274 6.70 -21.86 -1.26
C LYS A 274 6.59 -23.35 -1.59
N LYS A 275 7.25 -24.22 -0.81
CA LYS A 275 7.19 -25.68 -1.00
C LYS A 275 5.76 -26.20 -0.95
N LEU A 276 5.00 -25.77 0.06
CA LEU A 276 3.62 -26.17 0.31
C LEU A 276 2.67 -25.75 -0.80
N PHE A 277 2.69 -24.47 -1.19
CA PHE A 277 1.76 -23.96 -2.21
C PHE A 277 2.13 -24.38 -3.64
N GLN A 278 3.40 -24.72 -3.90
CA GLN A 278 3.80 -25.32 -5.18
C GLN A 278 3.29 -26.75 -5.37
N SER A 279 3.04 -27.51 -4.30
CA SER A 279 2.56 -28.89 -4.40
C SER A 279 1.05 -29.00 -4.56
N VAL A 280 0.31 -27.90 -4.46
CA VAL A 280 -1.15 -27.95 -4.50
C VAL A 280 -1.65 -28.36 -5.87
N LYS A 281 -2.68 -29.22 -5.88
CA LYS A 281 -3.38 -29.67 -7.09
C LYS A 281 -4.78 -29.06 -7.11
N PHE A 282 -5.07 -28.34 -8.18
CA PHE A 282 -6.38 -27.77 -8.47
C PHE A 282 -7.18 -28.71 -9.38
N PRO A 283 -8.51 -28.54 -9.46
CA PRO A 283 -9.31 -29.22 -10.47
C PRO A 283 -8.85 -28.88 -11.90
N ARG A 284 -9.08 -29.80 -12.84
CA ARG A 284 -8.86 -29.53 -14.27
C ARG A 284 -9.76 -28.39 -14.74
N ALA A 285 -9.25 -27.57 -15.65
CA ALA A 285 -9.98 -26.44 -16.22
C ALA A 285 -9.71 -26.30 -17.73
N LYS A 286 -10.54 -25.50 -18.42
CA LYS A 286 -10.48 -25.33 -19.88
C LYS A 286 -9.19 -24.66 -20.38
N SER A 287 -8.57 -23.84 -19.54
CA SER A 287 -7.36 -23.08 -19.83
C SER A 287 -6.57 -22.82 -18.54
N ALA A 288 -5.40 -22.19 -18.65
CA ALA A 288 -4.63 -21.77 -17.49
C ALA A 288 -5.42 -20.77 -16.63
N SER A 289 -5.19 -20.82 -15.32
CA SER A 289 -5.72 -19.88 -14.34
C SER A 289 -4.58 -19.28 -13.53
N ARG A 290 -4.80 -18.08 -13.00
CA ARG A 290 -3.86 -17.36 -12.16
C ARG A 290 -4.53 -17.00 -10.86
N VAL A 291 -3.88 -17.30 -9.73
CA VAL A 291 -4.41 -17.02 -8.40
C VAL A 291 -3.41 -16.19 -7.62
N THR A 292 -3.82 -15.00 -7.17
CA THR A 292 -3.09 -14.22 -6.16
C THR A 292 -3.62 -14.59 -4.78
N VAL A 293 -2.74 -15.02 -3.89
CA VAL A 293 -3.07 -15.47 -2.53
C VAL A 293 -2.41 -14.54 -1.51
N PRO A 294 -3.21 -13.82 -0.69
CA PRO A 294 -2.71 -13.11 0.48
C PRO A 294 -2.74 -14.01 1.72
N LEU A 295 -1.69 -13.97 2.54
CA LEU A 295 -1.67 -14.59 3.87
C LEU A 295 -1.29 -13.54 4.91
N LEU A 296 -2.06 -13.49 6.00
CA LEU A 296 -1.87 -12.56 7.11
C LEU A 296 -1.44 -13.33 8.36
N PHE A 297 -0.40 -12.83 9.00
CA PHE A 297 0.18 -13.36 10.23
C PHE A 297 -0.04 -12.32 11.33
N LYS A 298 -0.70 -12.72 12.41
CA LYS A 298 -1.06 -11.89 13.55
C LYS A 298 -0.64 -12.57 14.85
#